data_AF-A0A6V8E4D2-F1
#
_entry.id   AF-A0A6V8E4D2-F1
#
_cell.length_a   1.000
_cell.length_b   1.000
_cell.length_c   1.000
_cell.angle_alpha   90.00
_cell.angle_beta   90.00
_cell.angle_gamma   90.00
#
_symmetry.space_group_name_H-M   'P 1'
#
loop_
_entity.id
_entity.type
_entity.pdbx_description
1 polymer ?
#
loop_
_entity_poly.entity_id
_entity_poly.type
_entity_poly.pdbx_seq_one_letter_code
_entity_poly.pdbx_strand_id
1 'polypeptide(L)'
;MEDDGGRRRPWLALFLLGLALHAYAAYNSDLGLDAHVRLNVINDNSADGADAPWGSPRISGDASQPGASAFDGYIPPWNTSEFLMKTTAVLALVVVALLVSINSSQSTTYRLDLTWGALLLLSPVLMFSTSRGYDEASLALLMGLGVAGFGRKVSDERAQLRMHSVLMATSLLFVLGWKGFNILTCFSVWFAALALAEGWMAMIHRQSSPSSSWLVHPWKMGAFASACLFFGVFIVGLFSSSGTFSAIGERPVHFLVATVFALIDTVVLYLLLGCLLWPMVIRRWRSLSEVRGPVHTMLVVYIFTVLTGVVLYIAALWTFESSLWGVGLPETMIVLGNNGRYATLVLIPL
;
A
#
# COMPACT_ATOMS: atom_id res chain seq x y z
N MET A 1 8.40 -7.56 38.96
CA MET A 1 7.15 -8.05 38.35
C MET A 1 6.08 -7.02 38.64
N GLU A 2 6.14 -5.90 37.96
CA GLU A 2 5.06 -4.90 38.01
C GLU A 2 3.97 -5.30 37.01
N ASP A 3 2.76 -4.87 37.33
CA ASP A 3 1.46 -5.37 36.90
C ASP A 3 1.22 -5.31 35.38
N ASP A 4 1.68 -6.35 34.66
CA ASP A 4 1.52 -6.54 33.22
C ASP A 4 0.02 -6.63 32.82
N GLY A 5 -0.88 -6.88 33.78
CA GLY A 5 -2.33 -6.95 33.60
C GLY A 5 -3.00 -5.58 33.52
N GLY A 6 -2.54 -4.60 34.31
CA GLY A 6 -3.10 -3.25 34.35
C GLY A 6 -2.91 -2.47 33.04
N ARG A 7 -1.78 -2.66 32.36
CA ARG A 7 -1.48 -2.01 31.07
C ARG A 7 -2.20 -2.64 29.87
N ARG A 8 -2.63 -3.91 29.95
CA ARG A 8 -3.31 -4.61 28.83
C ARG A 8 -4.79 -4.25 28.71
N ARG A 9 -5.47 -4.03 29.84
CA ARG A 9 -6.89 -3.69 29.90
C ARG A 9 -7.28 -2.46 29.06
N PRO A 10 -6.55 -1.32 29.10
CA PRO A 10 -6.91 -0.15 28.28
C PRO A 10 -6.75 -0.43 26.78
N TRP A 11 -5.70 -1.12 26.36
CA TRP A 11 -5.49 -1.44 24.93
C TRP A 11 -6.50 -2.44 24.40
N LEU A 12 -6.92 -3.42 25.20
CA LEU A 12 -8.02 -4.30 24.84
C LEU A 12 -9.34 -3.50 24.70
N ALA A 13 -9.63 -2.59 25.62
CA ALA A 13 -10.82 -1.75 25.53
C ALA A 13 -10.79 -0.85 24.28
N LEU A 14 -9.64 -0.26 23.96
CA LEU A 14 -9.46 0.54 22.74
C LEU A 14 -9.56 -0.30 21.47
N PHE A 15 -9.05 -1.53 21.47
CA PHE A 15 -9.19 -2.48 20.36
C PHE A 15 -10.67 -2.80 20.11
N LEU A 16 -11.41 -3.15 21.16
CA LEU A 16 -12.86 -3.44 21.07
C LEU A 16 -13.67 -2.21 20.66
N LEU A 17 -13.32 -1.03 21.18
CA LEU A 17 -13.92 0.24 20.76
C LEU A 17 -13.70 0.49 19.27
N GLY A 18 -12.48 0.29 18.78
CA GLY A 18 -12.16 0.40 17.36
C GLY A 18 -13.04 -0.54 16.51
N LEU A 19 -13.16 -1.82 16.89
CA LEU A 19 -14.08 -2.74 16.21
C LEU A 19 -15.53 -2.24 16.17
N ALA A 20 -16.04 -1.75 17.30
CA ALA A 20 -17.39 -1.20 17.38
C ALA A 20 -17.57 0.03 16.49
N LEU A 21 -16.56 0.92 16.44
CA LEU A 21 -16.58 2.08 15.55
C LEU A 21 -16.56 1.69 14.08
N HIS A 22 -15.78 0.67 13.68
CA HIS A 22 -15.81 0.15 12.32
C HIS A 22 -17.17 -0.45 11.94
N ALA A 23 -17.79 -1.23 12.83
CA ALA A 23 -19.13 -1.76 12.60
C ALA A 23 -20.18 -0.65 12.47
N TYR A 24 -20.13 0.33 13.37
CA TYR A 24 -21.01 1.50 13.32
C TYR A 24 -20.80 2.31 12.03
N ALA A 25 -19.55 2.59 11.67
CA ALA A 25 -19.23 3.33 10.45
C ALA A 25 -19.66 2.56 9.20
N ALA A 26 -19.43 1.25 9.13
CA ALA A 26 -19.85 0.41 8.00
C ALA A 26 -21.37 0.40 7.81
N TYR A 27 -22.13 0.43 8.91
CA TYR A 27 -23.59 0.51 8.85
C TYR A 27 -24.10 1.87 8.35
N ASN A 28 -23.41 2.96 8.68
CA ASN A 28 -23.88 4.33 8.40
C ASN A 28 -23.25 4.99 7.17
N SER A 29 -22.18 4.44 6.60
CA SER A 29 -21.45 5.06 5.48
C SER A 29 -21.92 4.51 4.15
N ASP A 30 -22.04 5.35 3.12
CA ASP A 30 -22.25 4.86 1.76
C ASP A 30 -20.99 4.16 1.21
N LEU A 31 -21.19 3.31 0.19
CA LEU A 31 -20.08 2.71 -0.53
C LEU A 31 -19.11 3.77 -1.07
N GLY A 32 -17.84 3.39 -1.10
CA GLY A 32 -16.80 4.12 -1.80
C GLY A 32 -17.02 4.06 -3.30
N LEU A 33 -16.47 5.01 -4.05
CA LEU A 33 -16.66 5.08 -5.50
C LEU A 33 -16.18 3.78 -6.18
N ASP A 34 -14.94 3.35 -5.91
CA ASP A 34 -14.38 2.12 -6.48
C ASP A 34 -15.19 0.88 -6.07
N ALA A 35 -15.67 0.85 -4.82
CA ALA A 35 -16.48 -0.25 -4.31
C ALA A 35 -17.85 -0.30 -5.01
N HIS A 36 -18.48 0.86 -5.18
CA HIS A 36 -19.76 1.01 -5.87
C HIS A 36 -19.67 0.58 -7.34
N VAL A 37 -18.63 1.02 -8.06
CA VAL A 37 -18.43 0.62 -9.46
C VAL A 37 -18.26 -0.89 -9.58
N ARG A 38 -17.43 -1.51 -8.74
CA ARG A 38 -17.25 -2.97 -8.76
C ARG A 38 -18.52 -3.74 -8.44
N LEU A 39 -19.29 -3.27 -7.46
CA LEU A 39 -20.56 -3.89 -7.09
C LEU A 39 -21.56 -3.84 -8.24
N ASN A 40 -21.58 -2.74 -8.99
CA ASN A 40 -22.43 -2.65 -10.15
C ASN A 40 -21.94 -3.60 -11.23
N VAL A 41 -20.64 -3.64 -11.54
CA VAL A 41 -20.08 -4.53 -12.58
C VAL A 41 -20.42 -5.98 -12.30
N ILE A 42 -20.20 -6.46 -11.07
CA ILE A 42 -20.45 -7.88 -10.73
C ILE A 42 -21.94 -8.26 -10.73
N ASN A 43 -22.84 -7.30 -10.52
CA ASN A 43 -24.27 -7.54 -10.47
C ASN A 43 -24.97 -7.27 -11.81
N ASP A 44 -24.24 -6.77 -12.81
CA ASP A 44 -24.77 -6.63 -14.15
C ASP A 44 -24.69 -7.97 -14.89
N ASN A 45 -25.85 -8.50 -15.26
CA ASN A 45 -25.97 -9.77 -15.98
C ASN A 45 -26.02 -9.59 -17.51
N SER A 46 -25.80 -8.38 -18.03
CA SER A 46 -25.88 -8.06 -19.46
C SER A 46 -24.62 -8.46 -20.25
N ALA A 47 -23.49 -8.65 -19.56
CA ALA A 47 -22.23 -9.10 -20.15
C ALA A 47 -21.57 -10.14 -19.25
N ASP A 48 -21.03 -11.21 -19.84
CA ASP A 48 -20.24 -12.19 -19.10
C ASP A 48 -18.88 -11.61 -18.70
N GLY A 49 -18.48 -11.76 -17.44
CA GLY A 49 -17.14 -11.43 -16.96
C GLY A 49 -17.07 -10.19 -16.07
N ALA A 50 -15.95 -9.46 -16.16
CA ALA A 50 -15.68 -8.27 -15.35
C ALA A 50 -15.69 -6.98 -16.21
N ASP A 51 -16.36 -7.02 -17.36
CA ASP A 51 -16.50 -5.86 -18.22
C ASP A 51 -17.60 -4.94 -17.68
N ALA A 52 -17.36 -3.63 -17.70
CA ALA A 52 -18.39 -2.64 -17.42
C ALA A 52 -19.24 -2.48 -18.70
N PRO A 53 -20.50 -2.95 -18.74
CA PRO A 53 -21.29 -2.97 -19.98
C PRO A 53 -21.76 -1.57 -20.41
N TRP A 54 -21.82 -0.64 -19.46
CA TRP A 54 -22.02 0.80 -19.71
C TRP A 54 -20.73 1.53 -20.12
N GLY A 55 -19.62 0.82 -20.29
CA GLY A 55 -18.32 1.37 -20.65
C GLY A 55 -17.51 1.90 -19.47
N SER A 56 -16.37 2.52 -19.80
CA SER A 56 -15.40 2.94 -18.81
C SER A 56 -15.99 4.05 -17.94
N PRO A 57 -15.83 4.01 -16.60
CA PRO A 57 -16.22 5.14 -15.76
C PRO A 57 -15.37 6.39 -16.01
N ARG A 58 -14.26 6.28 -16.76
CA ARG A 58 -13.34 7.37 -17.11
C ARG A 58 -13.45 7.68 -18.60
N ILE A 59 -14.34 8.59 -18.97
CA ILE A 59 -14.50 9.09 -20.35
C ILE A 59 -14.19 10.59 -20.36
N SER A 60 -13.48 11.06 -21.39
CA SER A 60 -13.30 12.48 -21.66
C SER A 60 -14.53 13.06 -22.36
N GLY A 61 -15.03 14.19 -21.86
CA GLY A 61 -16.17 14.92 -22.45
C GLY A 61 -17.57 14.44 -22.01
N ASP A 62 -18.61 15.04 -22.59
CA ASP A 62 -20.02 14.89 -22.16
C ASP A 62 -20.71 13.58 -22.60
N ALA A 63 -19.98 12.65 -23.22
CA ALA A 63 -20.59 11.46 -23.83
C ALA A 63 -20.21 10.18 -23.10
N SER A 64 -21.20 9.54 -22.46
CA SER A 64 -21.13 8.09 -22.24
C SER A 64 -21.05 7.42 -23.62
N GLN A 65 -19.93 6.79 -23.96
CA GLN A 65 -19.85 5.92 -25.13
C GLN A 65 -20.34 4.53 -24.68
N PRO A 66 -21.57 4.11 -25.03
CA PRO A 66 -22.02 2.77 -24.72
C PRO A 66 -21.15 1.76 -25.47
N GLY A 67 -20.44 0.93 -24.72
CA GLY A 67 -19.60 -0.14 -25.25
C GLY A 67 -18.89 -0.83 -24.11
N ALA A 68 -19.01 -2.16 -24.02
CA ALA A 68 -18.35 -2.93 -22.97
C ALA A 68 -16.85 -2.60 -22.94
N SER A 69 -16.36 -2.16 -21.78
CA SER A 69 -14.95 -1.96 -21.54
C SER A 69 -14.53 -2.75 -20.32
N ALA A 70 -13.38 -3.42 -20.39
CA ALA A 70 -12.82 -4.13 -19.25
C ALA A 70 -12.69 -3.20 -18.03
N PHE A 71 -13.21 -3.63 -16.88
CA PHE A 71 -12.97 -2.92 -15.63
C PHE A 71 -11.48 -2.98 -15.27
N ASP A 72 -10.88 -1.83 -14.98
CA ASP A 72 -9.51 -1.74 -14.50
C ASP A 72 -9.41 -2.23 -13.04
N GLY A 73 -9.22 -3.54 -12.84
CA GLY A 73 -9.00 -4.11 -11.51
C GLY A 73 -9.49 -5.53 -11.34
N TYR A 74 -8.98 -6.19 -10.30
CA TYR A 74 -9.58 -7.44 -9.84
C TYR A 74 -10.89 -7.16 -9.11
N ILE A 75 -11.93 -7.91 -9.46
CA ILE A 75 -13.20 -7.92 -8.74
C ILE A 75 -13.29 -9.24 -7.97
N PRO A 76 -13.23 -9.21 -6.63
CA PRO A 76 -13.34 -10.43 -5.84
C PRO A 76 -14.74 -11.06 -6.01
N PRO A 77 -14.85 -12.36 -6.34
CA PRO A 77 -16.12 -13.01 -6.66
C PRO A 77 -17.08 -13.09 -5.46
N TRP A 78 -16.59 -12.89 -4.24
CA TRP A 78 -17.39 -12.87 -3.01
C TRP A 78 -18.00 -11.50 -2.69
N ASN A 79 -17.64 -10.44 -3.43
CA ASN A 79 -18.11 -9.06 -3.20
C ASN A 79 -19.41 -8.75 -3.96
N THR A 80 -20.43 -9.60 -3.84
CA THR A 80 -21.68 -9.52 -4.61
C THR A 80 -22.75 -8.59 -4.02
N SER A 81 -22.55 -8.12 -2.78
CA SER A 81 -23.45 -7.16 -2.13
C SER A 81 -22.65 -6.13 -1.34
N GLU A 82 -23.22 -4.95 -1.12
CA GLU A 82 -22.66 -3.91 -0.27
C GLU A 82 -22.25 -4.45 1.11
N PHE A 83 -23.12 -5.27 1.71
CA PHE A 83 -22.88 -5.90 2.99
C PHE A 83 -21.62 -6.77 2.97
N LEU A 84 -21.45 -7.62 1.94
CA LEU A 84 -20.28 -8.50 1.81
C LEU A 84 -18.99 -7.71 1.53
N MET A 85 -19.05 -6.63 0.75
CA MET A 85 -17.90 -5.77 0.49
C MET A 85 -17.36 -5.12 1.77
N LYS A 86 -18.25 -4.48 2.53
CA LYS A 86 -17.89 -3.84 3.79
C LYS A 86 -17.43 -4.86 4.83
N THR A 87 -18.11 -6.01 4.90
CA THR A 87 -17.72 -7.09 5.81
C THR A 87 -16.33 -7.62 5.46
N THR A 88 -16.04 -7.85 4.19
CA THR A 88 -14.70 -8.29 3.73
C THR A 88 -13.63 -7.27 4.10
N ALA A 89 -13.86 -5.98 3.85
CA ALA A 89 -12.90 -4.93 4.15
C ALA A 89 -12.63 -4.81 5.67
N VAL A 90 -13.67 -4.87 6.49
CA VAL A 90 -13.54 -4.84 7.96
C VAL A 90 -12.85 -6.10 8.47
N LEU A 91 -13.23 -7.30 8.00
CA LEU A 91 -12.58 -8.56 8.40
C LEU A 91 -11.10 -8.57 8.01
N ALA A 92 -10.75 -8.10 6.82
CA ALA A 92 -9.36 -7.97 6.39
C ALA A 92 -8.59 -7.07 7.37
N LEU A 93 -9.16 -5.95 7.80
CA LEU A 93 -8.55 -5.07 8.80
C LEU A 93 -8.41 -5.74 10.17
N VAL A 94 -9.39 -6.52 10.62
CA VAL A 94 -9.25 -7.29 11.86
C VAL A 94 -8.05 -8.23 11.79
N VAL A 95 -7.88 -8.92 10.65
CA VAL A 95 -6.70 -9.78 10.44
C VAL A 95 -5.41 -8.95 10.45
N VAL A 96 -5.36 -7.80 9.76
CA VAL A 96 -4.19 -6.88 9.80
C VAL A 96 -3.88 -6.48 11.24
N ALA A 97 -4.89 -6.02 11.99
CA ALA A 97 -4.75 -5.56 13.37
C ALA A 97 -4.23 -6.68 14.30
N LEU A 98 -4.71 -7.91 14.10
CA LEU A 98 -4.21 -9.06 14.84
C LEU A 98 -2.76 -9.40 14.46
N LEU A 99 -2.42 -9.39 13.16
CA LEU A 99 -1.08 -9.69 12.69
C LEU A 99 -0.03 -8.72 13.26
N VAL A 100 -0.30 -7.41 13.22
CA VAL A 100 0.63 -6.41 13.80
C VAL A 100 0.69 -6.48 15.34
N SER A 101 -0.33 -7.07 15.97
CA SER A 101 -0.36 -7.30 17.41
C SER A 101 0.44 -8.54 17.84
N ILE A 102 0.90 -9.38 16.90
CA ILE A 102 1.76 -10.52 17.21
C ILE A 102 3.19 -10.01 17.37
N ASN A 103 3.64 -9.83 18.61
CA ASN A 103 4.99 -9.37 18.88
C ASN A 103 5.98 -10.56 18.79
N SER A 104 6.83 -10.56 17.76
CA SER A 104 7.90 -11.57 17.56
C SER A 104 9.18 -11.26 18.35
N SER A 105 9.24 -10.18 19.14
CA SER A 105 10.46 -9.71 19.80
C SER A 105 11.00 -10.63 20.90
N GLN A 106 10.25 -11.64 21.36
CA GLN A 106 10.71 -12.60 22.37
C GLN A 106 10.70 -14.02 21.82
N SER A 107 11.88 -14.65 21.77
CA SER A 107 12.14 -15.86 20.98
C SER A 107 11.52 -17.16 21.51
N THR A 108 10.66 -17.12 22.53
CA THR A 108 10.11 -18.33 23.16
C THR A 108 8.60 -18.29 23.42
N THR A 109 7.95 -17.11 23.34
CA THR A 109 6.50 -16.99 23.49
C THR A 109 5.98 -15.86 22.62
N TYR A 110 5.09 -16.17 21.67
CA TYR A 110 4.28 -15.16 20.99
C TYR A 110 3.40 -14.47 22.03
N ARG A 111 3.66 -13.19 22.30
CA ARG A 111 2.78 -12.37 23.14
C ARG A 111 1.96 -11.47 22.23
N LEU A 112 0.64 -11.53 22.41
CA LEU A 112 -0.29 -10.62 21.77
C LEU A 112 -0.21 -9.26 22.47
N ASP A 113 0.32 -8.26 21.79
CA ASP A 113 0.33 -6.86 22.20
C ASP A 113 -0.65 -6.08 21.33
N LEU A 114 -1.85 -5.87 21.87
CA LEU A 114 -2.94 -5.20 21.15
C LEU A 114 -2.71 -3.71 20.91
N THR A 115 -1.61 -3.12 21.39
CA THR A 115 -1.32 -1.69 21.20
C THR A 115 -1.37 -1.30 19.73
N TRP A 116 -0.67 -2.05 18.87
CA TRP A 116 -0.58 -1.75 17.44
C TRP A 116 -1.90 -2.01 16.72
N GLY A 117 -2.57 -3.12 17.01
CA GLY A 117 -3.88 -3.41 16.46
C GLY A 117 -4.93 -2.36 16.85
N ALA A 118 -4.90 -1.88 18.10
CA ALA A 118 -5.80 -0.85 18.58
C ALA A 118 -5.54 0.49 17.87
N LEU A 119 -4.28 0.89 17.68
CA LEU A 119 -3.95 2.11 16.93
C LEU A 119 -4.43 2.03 15.48
N LEU A 120 -4.30 0.87 14.82
CA LEU A 120 -4.81 0.68 13.46
C LEU A 120 -6.35 0.74 13.41
N LEU A 121 -7.05 0.10 14.34
CA LEU A 121 -8.52 0.13 14.41
C LEU A 121 -9.08 1.50 14.81
N LEU A 122 -8.27 2.37 15.40
CA LEU A 122 -8.64 3.76 15.72
C LEU A 122 -8.19 4.75 14.64
N SER A 123 -7.48 4.29 13.60
CA SER A 123 -7.04 5.12 12.49
C SER A 123 -8.26 5.65 11.72
N PRO A 124 -8.47 6.98 11.64
CA PRO A 124 -9.52 7.55 10.81
C PRO A 124 -9.41 7.14 9.34
N VAL A 125 -8.21 6.90 8.84
CA VAL A 125 -7.97 6.46 7.45
C VAL A 125 -8.59 5.08 7.21
N LEU A 126 -8.29 4.13 8.09
CA LEU A 126 -8.78 2.76 7.94
C LEU A 126 -10.28 2.67 8.23
N MET A 127 -10.77 3.51 9.16
CA MET A 127 -12.20 3.64 9.42
C MET A 127 -12.94 4.15 8.19
N PHE A 128 -12.44 5.20 7.54
CA PHE A 128 -12.98 5.69 6.26
C PHE A 128 -12.90 4.63 5.16
N SER A 129 -11.76 3.95 5.02
CA SER A 129 -11.55 2.94 3.97
C SER A 129 -12.53 1.77 4.08
N THR A 130 -12.48 1.09 5.22
CA THR A 130 -13.15 -0.21 5.38
C THR A 130 -14.65 -0.08 5.54
N SER A 131 -15.12 0.99 6.18
CA SER A 131 -16.56 1.28 6.29
C SER A 131 -17.23 1.51 4.94
N ARG A 132 -16.46 1.96 3.94
CA ARG A 132 -16.91 2.21 2.57
C ARG A 132 -16.64 1.04 1.61
N GLY A 133 -16.14 -0.09 2.13
CA GLY A 133 -15.88 -1.29 1.34
C GLY A 133 -14.67 -1.19 0.41
N TYR A 134 -13.75 -0.26 0.66
CA TYR A 134 -12.50 -0.20 -0.09
C TYR A 134 -11.51 -1.29 0.35
N ASP A 135 -10.60 -1.67 -0.54
CA ASP A 135 -9.71 -2.83 -0.38
C ASP A 135 -8.39 -2.53 0.35
N GLU A 136 -8.17 -1.35 0.92
CA GLU A 136 -6.86 -1.00 1.49
C GLU A 136 -6.38 -2.01 2.53
N ALA A 137 -7.30 -2.53 3.37
CA ALA A 137 -6.97 -3.56 4.34
C ALA A 137 -6.60 -4.91 3.68
N SER A 138 -7.31 -5.29 2.62
CA SER A 138 -7.00 -6.48 1.82
C SER A 138 -5.63 -6.36 1.14
N LEU A 139 -5.33 -5.19 0.57
CA LEU A 139 -4.04 -4.88 -0.03
C LEU A 139 -2.92 -4.88 1.00
N ALA A 140 -3.17 -4.35 2.21
CA ALA A 140 -2.21 -4.41 3.31
C ALA A 140 -1.91 -5.87 3.72
N LEU A 141 -2.90 -6.78 3.73
CA LEU A 141 -2.66 -8.21 3.96
C LEU A 141 -1.76 -8.84 2.90
N LEU A 142 -2.00 -8.52 1.62
CA LEU A 142 -1.14 -8.99 0.52
C LEU A 142 0.29 -8.47 0.69
N MET A 143 0.45 -7.20 1.10
CA MET A 143 1.75 -6.62 1.43
C MET A 143 2.41 -7.28 2.65
N GLY A 144 1.61 -7.72 3.63
CA GLY A 144 2.06 -8.47 4.79
C GLY A 144 2.76 -9.79 4.44
N LEU A 145 2.43 -10.41 3.30
CA LEU A 145 3.17 -11.57 2.78
C LEU A 145 4.66 -11.24 2.61
N GLY A 146 4.98 -10.02 2.14
CA GLY A 146 6.35 -9.56 1.88
C GLY A 146 7.24 -9.55 3.12
N VAL A 147 6.65 -9.42 4.30
CA VAL A 147 7.37 -9.41 5.58
C VAL A 147 7.12 -10.66 6.42
N ALA A 148 6.45 -11.67 5.86
CA ALA A 148 6.26 -12.94 6.52
C ALA A 148 7.62 -13.58 6.86
N GLY A 149 7.76 -13.99 8.13
CA GLY A 149 8.99 -14.61 8.64
C GLY A 149 10.08 -13.64 9.08
N PHE A 150 9.90 -12.31 8.94
CA PHE A 150 10.81 -11.36 9.59
C PHE A 150 10.79 -11.59 11.11
N GLY A 151 11.96 -11.53 11.75
CA GLY A 151 12.12 -11.83 13.17
C GLY A 151 12.34 -13.31 13.52
N ARG A 152 12.19 -14.23 12.56
CA ARG A 152 12.63 -15.63 12.75
C ARG A 152 14.15 -15.73 12.59
N LYS A 153 14.80 -16.39 13.54
CA LYS A 153 16.23 -16.73 13.42
C LYS A 153 16.38 -17.89 12.45
N VAL A 154 16.91 -17.61 11.27
CA VAL A 154 17.31 -18.62 10.28
C VAL A 154 18.83 -18.73 10.33
N SER A 155 19.37 -19.95 10.28
CA SER A 155 20.82 -20.19 10.38
C SER A 155 21.59 -19.70 9.14
N ASP A 156 20.94 -19.66 7.98
CA ASP A 156 21.50 -19.19 6.71
C ASP A 156 20.93 -17.81 6.34
N GLU A 157 21.74 -16.77 6.52
CA GLU A 157 21.38 -15.39 6.21
C GLU A 157 21.06 -15.19 4.71
N ARG A 158 21.76 -15.90 3.81
CA ARG A 158 21.54 -15.77 2.37
C ARG A 158 20.21 -16.39 1.97
N ALA A 159 19.91 -17.59 2.48
CA ALA A 159 18.62 -18.22 2.27
C ALA A 159 17.48 -17.35 2.83
N GLN A 160 17.69 -16.70 3.98
CA GLN A 160 16.72 -15.77 4.56
C GLN A 160 16.48 -14.54 3.67
N LEU A 161 17.54 -13.88 3.19
CA LEU A 161 17.41 -12.71 2.30
C LEU A 161 16.70 -13.09 0.99
N ARG A 162 17.00 -14.26 0.43
CA ARG A 162 16.33 -14.79 -0.77
C ARG A 162 14.85 -15.04 -0.54
N MET A 163 14.51 -15.73 0.54
CA MET A 163 13.12 -16.01 0.89
C MET A 163 12.31 -14.71 1.01
N HIS A 164 12.83 -13.72 1.73
CA HIS A 164 12.17 -12.42 1.87
C HIS A 164 12.09 -11.67 0.54
N SER A 165 13.12 -11.72 -0.30
CA SER A 165 13.08 -11.11 -1.63
C SER A 165 11.97 -11.70 -2.50
N VAL A 166 11.80 -13.03 -2.47
CA VAL A 166 10.71 -13.72 -3.17
C VAL A 166 9.35 -13.34 -2.63
N LEU A 167 9.20 -13.27 -1.31
CA LEU A 167 7.95 -12.88 -0.67
C LEU A 167 7.58 -11.43 -1.00
N MET A 168 8.54 -10.50 -0.92
CA MET A 168 8.36 -9.08 -1.26
C MET A 168 8.04 -8.87 -2.74
N ALA A 169 8.70 -9.59 -3.64
CA ALA A 169 8.37 -9.53 -5.07
C ALA A 169 6.96 -10.08 -5.32
N THR A 170 6.62 -11.21 -4.70
CA THR A 170 5.31 -11.87 -4.87
C THR A 170 4.17 -11.03 -4.30
N SER A 171 4.36 -10.33 -3.18
CA SER A 171 3.35 -9.41 -2.67
C SER A 171 3.11 -8.23 -3.60
N LEU A 172 4.17 -7.68 -4.23
CA LEU A 172 4.01 -6.66 -5.28
C LEU A 172 3.23 -7.19 -6.49
N LEU A 173 3.54 -8.41 -6.93
CA LEU A 173 2.81 -9.07 -8.02
C LEU A 173 1.30 -9.13 -7.72
N PHE A 174 0.93 -9.55 -6.52
CA PHE A 174 -0.48 -9.64 -6.13
C PHE A 174 -1.15 -8.29 -5.99
N VAL A 175 -0.48 -7.28 -5.43
CA VAL A 175 -1.05 -5.92 -5.32
C VAL A 175 -1.26 -5.29 -6.70
N LEU A 176 -0.28 -5.42 -7.60
CA LEU A 176 -0.40 -4.90 -8.97
C LEU A 176 -1.50 -5.63 -9.73
N GLY A 177 -1.57 -6.96 -9.62
CA GLY A 177 -2.66 -7.75 -10.21
C GLY A 177 -4.03 -7.36 -9.66
N TRP A 178 -4.13 -7.14 -8.34
CA TRP A 178 -5.36 -6.68 -7.69
C TRP A 178 -5.80 -5.31 -8.22
N LYS A 179 -4.85 -4.41 -8.43
CA LYS A 179 -5.10 -3.07 -8.99
C LYS A 179 -5.33 -3.06 -10.50
N GLY A 180 -5.30 -4.21 -11.17
CA GLY A 180 -5.65 -4.33 -12.59
C GLY A 180 -4.52 -4.01 -13.55
N PHE A 181 -3.27 -3.99 -13.08
CA PHE A 181 -2.13 -3.90 -13.99
C PHE A 181 -2.09 -5.14 -14.88
N ASN A 182 -1.76 -4.95 -16.17
CA ASN A 182 -1.68 -6.06 -17.11
C ASN A 182 -0.66 -7.11 -16.61
N ILE A 183 -0.89 -8.37 -16.99
CA ILE A 183 -0.12 -9.51 -16.49
C ILE A 183 1.38 -9.41 -16.82
N LEU A 184 1.71 -8.85 -17.99
CA LEU A 184 3.10 -8.67 -18.42
C LEU A 184 3.82 -7.66 -17.51
N THR A 185 3.20 -6.53 -17.20
CA THR A 185 3.72 -5.51 -16.27
C THR A 185 3.89 -6.09 -14.88
N CYS A 186 2.88 -6.83 -14.39
CA CYS A 186 2.93 -7.52 -13.11
C CYS A 186 4.14 -8.47 -13.00
N PHE A 187 4.34 -9.36 -13.98
CA PHE A 187 5.49 -10.27 -13.99
C PHE A 187 6.83 -9.56 -14.28
N SER A 188 6.83 -8.48 -15.05
CA SER A 188 8.03 -7.67 -15.31
C SER A 188 8.55 -7.03 -14.03
N VAL A 189 7.66 -6.44 -13.22
CA VAL A 189 8.01 -5.88 -11.90
C VAL A 189 8.48 -6.98 -10.96
N TRP A 190 7.80 -8.12 -10.92
CA TRP A 190 8.20 -9.27 -10.10
C TRP A 190 9.62 -9.76 -10.46
N PHE A 191 9.89 -9.96 -11.74
CA PHE A 191 11.21 -10.40 -12.22
C PHE A 191 12.29 -9.35 -11.96
N ALA A 192 11.99 -8.07 -12.21
CA ALA A 192 12.92 -6.98 -11.93
C ALA A 192 13.26 -6.89 -10.44
N ALA A 193 12.27 -7.03 -9.54
CA ALA A 193 12.48 -7.04 -8.10
C ALA A 193 13.43 -8.19 -7.67
N LEU A 194 13.22 -9.39 -8.21
CA LEU A 194 14.09 -10.54 -7.95
C LEU A 194 15.51 -10.36 -8.49
N ALA A 195 15.64 -9.88 -9.72
CA ALA A 195 16.93 -9.65 -10.36
C ALA A 195 17.74 -8.58 -9.61
N LEU A 196 17.09 -7.50 -9.19
CA LEU A 196 17.71 -6.45 -8.37
C LEU A 196 18.11 -6.97 -6.99
N ALA A 197 17.27 -7.80 -6.35
CA ALA A 197 17.59 -8.40 -5.07
C ALA A 197 18.80 -9.35 -5.15
N GLU A 198 18.85 -10.25 -6.14
CA GLU A 198 20.00 -11.14 -6.37
C GLU A 198 21.26 -10.34 -6.73
N GLY A 199 21.15 -9.31 -7.57
CA GLY A 199 22.25 -8.42 -7.90
C GLY A 199 22.80 -7.70 -6.66
N TRP A 200 21.92 -7.18 -5.81
CA TRP A 200 22.30 -6.53 -4.56
C TRP A 200 22.96 -7.50 -3.56
N MET A 201 22.42 -8.70 -3.38
CA MET A 201 23.03 -9.75 -2.56
C MET A 201 24.41 -10.16 -3.08
N ALA A 202 24.58 -10.28 -4.40
CA ALA A 202 25.88 -10.57 -5.01
C ALA A 202 26.90 -9.43 -4.78
N MET A 203 26.45 -8.17 -4.82
CA MET A 203 27.32 -7.03 -4.50
C MET A 203 27.77 -7.03 -3.04
N ILE A 204 26.86 -7.30 -2.09
CA ILE A 204 27.21 -7.40 -0.66
C ILE A 204 28.24 -8.52 -0.43
N HIS A 205 28.05 -9.68 -1.06
CA HIS A 205 28.94 -10.83 -0.87
C HIS A 205 30.36 -10.58 -1.38
N ARG A 206 30.53 -9.69 -2.36
CA ARG A 206 31.84 -9.31 -2.91
C ARG A 206 32.59 -8.29 -2.05
N GLN A 207 31.97 -7.73 -1.02
CA GLN A 207 32.60 -6.69 -0.20
C GLN A 207 33.43 -7.27 0.94
N SER A 208 34.65 -6.76 1.09
CA SER A 208 35.58 -7.16 2.15
C SER A 208 35.17 -6.70 3.55
N SER A 209 34.35 -5.63 3.64
CA SER A 209 33.80 -5.13 4.91
C SER A 209 32.31 -4.78 4.75
N PRO A 210 31.41 -5.76 4.92
CA PRO A 210 29.98 -5.57 4.69
C PRO A 210 29.35 -4.55 5.65
N SER A 211 29.84 -4.46 6.90
CA SER A 211 29.20 -3.68 7.97
C SER A 211 29.37 -2.16 7.85
N SER A 212 30.42 -1.69 7.16
CA SER A 212 30.67 -0.26 6.93
C SER A 212 30.15 0.24 5.57
N SER A 213 29.62 -0.67 4.75
CA SER A 213 29.15 -0.35 3.41
C SER A 213 27.85 0.44 3.41
N TRP A 214 27.73 1.35 2.46
CA TRP A 214 26.46 2.03 2.22
C TRP A 214 25.36 1.07 1.74
N LEU A 215 25.73 -0.09 1.17
CA LEU A 215 24.79 -1.12 0.70
C LEU A 215 23.97 -1.77 1.81
N VAL A 216 24.41 -1.67 3.07
CA VAL A 216 23.70 -2.18 4.26
C VAL A 216 23.22 -1.04 5.16
N HIS A 217 23.21 0.19 4.63
CA HIS A 217 22.69 1.36 5.32
C HIS A 217 21.24 1.62 4.87
N PRO A 218 20.23 1.29 5.70
CA PRO A 218 18.85 1.19 5.26
C PRO A 218 18.32 2.47 4.59
N TRP A 219 18.52 3.62 5.24
CA TRP A 219 18.01 4.91 4.77
C TRP A 219 18.66 5.41 3.48
N LYS A 220 19.96 5.16 3.29
CA LYS A 220 20.69 5.58 2.08
C LYS A 220 20.27 4.73 0.89
N MET A 221 20.19 3.41 1.08
CA MET A 221 19.71 2.49 0.05
C MET A 221 18.23 2.71 -0.27
N GLY A 222 17.38 2.94 0.73
CA GLY A 222 15.97 3.26 0.53
C GLY A 222 15.78 4.54 -0.29
N ALA A 223 16.50 5.61 0.06
CA ALA A 223 16.46 6.87 -0.70
C ALA A 223 16.99 6.69 -2.14
N PHE A 224 18.10 5.94 -2.31
CA PHE A 224 18.64 5.62 -3.63
C PHE A 224 17.65 4.82 -4.49
N ALA A 225 17.06 3.76 -3.94
CA ALA A 225 16.07 2.93 -4.63
C ALA A 225 14.81 3.72 -4.99
N SER A 226 14.36 4.62 -4.11
CA SER A 226 13.24 5.53 -4.37
C SER A 226 13.55 6.48 -5.52
N ALA A 227 14.74 7.07 -5.54
CA ALA A 227 15.17 7.94 -6.64
C ALA A 227 15.24 7.17 -7.96
N CYS A 228 15.83 5.96 -7.97
CA CYS A 228 15.86 5.10 -9.14
C CYS A 228 14.46 4.76 -9.65
N LEU A 229 13.53 4.41 -8.75
CA LEU A 229 12.14 4.13 -9.11
C LEU A 229 11.44 5.37 -9.67
N PHE A 230 11.63 6.53 -9.04
CA PHE A 230 11.10 7.80 -9.52
C PHE A 230 11.55 8.09 -10.95
N PHE A 231 12.86 8.06 -11.21
CA PHE A 231 13.37 8.30 -12.55
C PHE A 231 12.92 7.23 -13.55
N GLY A 232 12.86 5.96 -13.14
CA GLY A 232 12.37 4.87 -13.98
C GLY A 232 10.92 5.08 -14.42
N VAL A 233 10.03 5.35 -13.45
CA VAL A 233 8.60 5.63 -13.72
C VAL A 233 8.43 6.91 -14.54
N PHE A 234 9.19 7.96 -14.23
CA PHE A 234 9.13 9.21 -14.99
C PHE A 234 9.53 8.99 -16.45
N ILE A 235 10.65 8.32 -16.70
CA ILE A 235 11.11 8.00 -18.07
C ILE A 235 10.09 7.13 -18.79
N VAL A 236 9.61 6.04 -18.18
CA VAL A 236 8.59 5.17 -18.79
C VAL A 236 7.31 5.95 -19.08
N GLY A 237 6.89 6.81 -18.15
CA GLY A 237 5.71 7.65 -18.29
C GLY A 237 5.81 8.68 -19.43
N LEU A 238 6.99 9.23 -19.69
CA LEU A 238 7.21 10.14 -20.83
C LEU A 238 6.94 9.48 -22.19
N PHE A 239 7.09 8.16 -22.29
CA PHE A 239 6.83 7.39 -23.51
C PHE A 239 5.52 6.59 -23.45
N SER A 240 4.76 6.69 -22.36
CA SER A 240 3.49 5.98 -22.22
C SER A 240 2.39 6.69 -23.00
N SER A 241 1.71 5.97 -23.89
CA SER A 241 0.59 6.49 -24.69
C SER A 241 -0.78 6.09 -24.16
N SER A 242 -0.84 5.32 -23.06
CA SER A 242 -2.10 4.83 -22.49
C SER A 242 -2.04 4.70 -20.97
N GLY A 243 -3.23 4.66 -20.36
CA GLY A 243 -3.42 4.52 -18.91
C GLY A 243 -3.02 5.75 -18.11
N THR A 244 -3.16 5.67 -16.78
CA THR A 244 -2.91 6.80 -15.87
C THR A 244 -1.50 7.39 -16.00
N PHE A 245 -0.50 6.59 -16.37
CA PHE A 245 0.88 7.04 -16.51
C PHE A 245 1.15 7.83 -17.81
N SER A 246 0.23 7.84 -18.80
CA SER A 246 0.38 8.71 -19.98
C SER A 246 0.36 10.20 -19.62
N ALA A 247 -0.29 10.54 -18.51
CA ALA A 247 -0.34 11.90 -17.97
C ALA A 247 1.06 12.49 -17.70
N ILE A 248 2.07 11.65 -17.47
CA ILE A 248 3.46 12.07 -17.32
C ILE A 248 4.01 12.66 -18.62
N GLY A 249 3.75 12.00 -19.76
CA GLY A 249 4.15 12.48 -21.08
C GLY A 249 3.34 13.70 -21.54
N GLU A 250 2.03 13.70 -21.25
CA GLU A 250 1.12 14.78 -21.67
C GLU A 250 1.31 16.08 -20.87
N ARG A 251 1.52 15.98 -19.54
CA ARG A 251 1.65 17.13 -18.64
C ARG A 251 2.75 16.92 -17.59
N PRO A 252 4.03 16.83 -18.01
CA PRO A 252 5.14 16.49 -17.10
C PRO A 252 5.30 17.46 -15.94
N VAL A 253 5.11 18.77 -16.17
CA VAL A 253 5.20 19.79 -15.11
C VAL A 253 4.09 19.63 -14.07
N HIS A 254 2.86 19.32 -14.50
CA HIS A 254 1.75 19.10 -13.58
C HIS A 254 1.99 17.85 -12.74
N PHE A 255 2.51 16.78 -13.35
CA PHE A 255 2.91 15.58 -12.64
C PHE A 255 3.99 15.82 -11.58
N LEU A 256 5.02 16.61 -11.90
CA LEU A 256 6.09 16.94 -10.95
C LEU A 256 5.55 17.75 -9.76
N VAL A 257 4.69 18.74 -10.02
CA VAL A 257 4.01 19.49 -8.95
C VAL A 257 3.14 18.55 -8.12
N ALA A 258 2.34 17.70 -8.78
CA ALA A 258 1.48 16.74 -8.12
C ALA A 258 2.23 15.72 -7.26
N THR A 259 3.44 15.34 -7.65
CA THR A 259 4.30 14.44 -6.88
C THR A 259 4.65 15.04 -5.52
N VAL A 260 4.97 16.34 -5.46
CA VAL A 260 5.32 17.00 -4.19
C VAL A 260 4.13 16.99 -3.24
N PHE A 261 2.93 17.33 -3.73
CA PHE A 261 1.72 17.30 -2.93
C PHE A 261 1.30 15.87 -2.54
N ALA A 262 1.42 14.91 -3.47
CA ALA A 262 1.10 13.51 -3.20
C ALA A 262 2.04 12.91 -2.15
N LEU A 263 3.31 13.33 -2.09
CA LEU A 263 4.24 12.94 -1.04
C LEU A 263 3.77 13.43 0.34
N ILE A 264 3.39 14.70 0.43
CA ILE A 264 2.89 15.29 1.69
C ILE A 264 1.58 14.61 2.10
N ASP A 265 0.65 14.44 1.18
CA ASP A 265 -0.63 13.78 1.41
C ASP A 265 -0.43 12.33 1.89
N THR A 266 0.30 11.52 1.12
CA THR A 266 0.51 10.10 1.41
C THR A 266 1.30 9.88 2.69
N VAL A 267 2.47 10.52 2.83
CA VAL A 267 3.40 10.23 3.93
C VAL A 267 3.04 11.02 5.18
N VAL A 268 2.81 12.32 5.07
CA VAL A 268 2.57 13.17 6.26
C VAL A 268 1.13 13.04 6.72
N LEU A 269 0.16 13.33 5.84
CA LEU A 269 -1.24 13.39 6.23
C LEU A 269 -1.82 12.00 6.51
N TYR A 270 -1.66 11.04 5.61
CA TYR A 270 -2.31 9.73 5.75
C TYR A 270 -1.50 8.73 6.58
N LEU A 271 -0.21 8.54 6.30
CA LEU A 271 0.59 7.55 7.02
C LEU A 271 0.96 8.01 8.43
N LEU A 272 1.53 9.21 8.59
CA LEU A 272 2.01 9.67 9.90
C LEU A 272 0.89 10.20 10.79
N LEU A 273 0.07 11.14 10.30
CA LEU A 273 -1.01 11.72 11.10
C LEU A 273 -2.25 10.80 11.10
N GLY A 274 -2.70 10.38 9.92
CA GLY A 274 -3.91 9.60 9.74
C GLY A 274 -3.87 8.23 10.39
N CYS A 275 -2.72 7.55 10.37
CA CYS A 275 -2.52 6.28 11.08
C CYS A 275 -1.91 6.44 12.48
N LEU A 276 -1.80 7.68 12.99
CA LEU A 276 -1.33 8.00 14.34
C LEU A 276 0.12 7.54 14.64
N LEU A 277 0.97 7.44 13.61
CA LEU A 277 2.34 6.92 13.71
C LEU A 277 3.38 8.00 14.03
N TRP A 278 3.07 9.28 13.80
CA TRP A 278 4.02 10.39 13.97
C TRP A 278 4.74 10.45 15.34
N PRO A 279 4.10 10.22 16.50
CA PRO A 279 4.79 10.32 17.78
C PRO A 279 5.83 9.20 17.95
N MET A 280 5.58 8.06 17.32
CA MET A 280 6.44 6.88 17.39
C MET A 280 7.70 7.09 16.56
N VAL A 281 7.54 7.62 15.35
CA VAL A 281 8.65 7.98 14.47
C VAL A 281 9.55 8.99 15.15
N ILE A 282 8.99 10.07 15.74
CA ILE A 282 9.79 11.09 16.44
C ILE A 282 10.55 10.48 17.62
N ARG A 283 9.89 9.70 18.48
CA ARG A 283 10.52 9.12 19.68
C ARG A 283 11.60 8.10 19.35
N ARG A 284 11.45 7.36 18.25
CA ARG A 284 12.37 6.27 17.87
C ARG A 284 13.38 6.68 16.79
N TRP A 285 13.31 7.91 16.28
CA TRP A 285 14.11 8.37 15.15
C TRP A 285 15.60 8.07 15.30
N ARG A 286 16.18 8.38 16.46
CA ARG A 286 17.61 8.13 16.71
C ARG A 286 17.96 6.66 16.59
N SER A 287 17.22 5.79 17.28
CA SER A 287 17.41 4.34 17.22
C SER A 287 17.23 3.80 15.80
N LEU A 288 16.21 4.26 15.08
CA LEU A 288 15.94 3.91 13.68
C LEU A 288 17.09 4.34 12.74
N SER A 289 17.62 5.55 12.93
CA SER A 289 18.71 6.11 12.12
C SER A 289 20.03 5.36 12.29
N GLU A 290 20.23 4.70 13.43
CA GLU A 290 21.43 3.94 13.78
C GLU A 290 21.35 2.48 13.29
N VAL A 291 20.18 1.97 12.87
CA VAL A 291 20.00 0.59 12.38
C VAL A 291 20.88 0.32 11.16
N ARG A 292 21.58 -0.82 11.17
CA ARG A 292 22.39 -1.32 10.05
C ARG A 292 22.09 -2.80 9.79
N GLY A 293 22.42 -3.23 8.59
CA GLY A 293 22.45 -4.64 8.21
C GLY A 293 21.58 -4.97 7.01
N PRO A 294 21.83 -6.10 6.32
CA PRO A 294 21.14 -6.47 5.08
C PRO A 294 19.63 -6.62 5.27
N VAL A 295 19.17 -7.37 6.27
CA VAL A 295 17.73 -7.63 6.49
C VAL A 295 16.95 -6.32 6.71
N HIS A 296 17.46 -5.43 7.57
CA HIS A 296 16.84 -4.12 7.80
C HIS A 296 16.88 -3.23 6.54
N THR A 297 17.96 -3.31 5.78
CA THR A 297 18.12 -2.53 4.55
C THR A 297 17.12 -2.96 3.49
N MET A 298 16.94 -4.27 3.30
CA MET A 298 15.96 -4.84 2.39
C MET A 298 14.53 -4.41 2.75
N LEU A 299 14.18 -4.44 4.05
CA LEU A 299 12.88 -3.98 4.52
C LEU A 299 12.64 -2.49 4.26
N VAL A 300 13.62 -1.64 4.60
CA VAL A 300 13.50 -0.19 4.38
C VAL A 300 13.44 0.12 2.89
N VAL A 301 14.26 -0.53 2.05
CA VAL A 301 14.19 -0.38 0.59
C VAL A 301 12.81 -0.76 0.08
N TYR A 302 12.24 -1.86 0.55
CA TYR A 302 10.90 -2.29 0.17
C TYR A 302 9.81 -1.28 0.55
N ILE A 303 9.83 -0.77 1.79
CA ILE A 303 8.87 0.26 2.23
C ILE A 303 9.03 1.54 1.39
N PHE A 304 10.26 1.98 1.18
CA PHE A 304 10.57 3.21 0.44
C PHE A 304 10.13 3.12 -1.03
N THR A 305 10.40 1.99 -1.71
CA THR A 305 9.98 1.80 -3.10
C THR A 305 8.47 1.67 -3.23
N VAL A 306 7.80 0.97 -2.32
CA VAL A 306 6.32 0.88 -2.32
C VAL A 306 5.70 2.25 -2.11
N LEU A 307 6.13 3.01 -1.08
CA LEU A 307 5.61 4.34 -0.82
C LEU A 307 5.88 5.29 -1.99
N THR A 308 7.06 5.22 -2.58
CA THR A 308 7.38 6.01 -3.79
C THR A 308 6.45 5.64 -4.94
N GLY A 309 6.22 4.35 -5.18
CA GLY A 309 5.27 3.88 -6.20
C GLY A 309 3.84 4.40 -5.96
N VAL A 310 3.36 4.37 -4.70
CA VAL A 310 2.06 4.93 -4.32
C VAL A 310 2.01 6.43 -4.58
N VAL A 311 3.01 7.19 -4.15
CA VAL A 311 3.09 8.65 -4.40
C VAL A 311 3.03 8.97 -5.89
N LEU A 312 3.78 8.24 -6.71
CA LEU A 312 3.81 8.46 -8.16
C LEU A 312 2.51 8.06 -8.84
N TYR A 313 1.88 6.98 -8.37
CA TYR A 313 0.56 6.58 -8.84
C TYR A 313 -0.48 7.65 -8.54
N ILE A 314 -0.50 8.20 -7.32
CA ILE A 314 -1.44 9.26 -6.92
C ILE A 314 -1.20 10.54 -7.74
N ALA A 315 0.06 10.94 -7.91
CA ALA A 315 0.41 12.11 -8.70
C ALA A 315 0.00 11.97 -10.18
N ALA A 316 0.23 10.79 -10.76
CA ALA A 316 -0.22 10.47 -12.11
C ALA A 316 -1.75 10.50 -12.20
N LEU A 317 -2.45 9.93 -11.21
CA LEU A 317 -3.91 9.92 -11.14
C LEU A 317 -4.49 11.34 -11.06
N TRP A 318 -4.00 12.19 -10.16
CA TRP A 318 -4.46 13.57 -10.08
C TRP A 318 -4.21 14.36 -11.36
N THR A 319 -3.06 14.16 -12.01
CA THR A 319 -2.73 14.83 -13.27
C THR A 319 -3.63 14.34 -14.41
N PHE A 320 -3.89 13.04 -14.46
CA PHE A 320 -4.76 12.41 -15.42
C PHE A 320 -6.20 12.88 -15.27
N GLU A 321 -6.77 12.81 -14.06
CA GLU A 321 -8.17 13.18 -13.79
C GLU A 321 -8.40 14.69 -13.97
N SER A 322 -7.41 15.55 -13.63
CA SER A 322 -7.47 16.99 -13.93
C SER A 322 -7.59 17.25 -15.43
N SER A 323 -6.88 16.47 -16.25
CA SER A 323 -6.94 16.58 -17.70
C SER A 323 -8.25 16.01 -18.24
N LEU A 324 -8.70 14.88 -17.70
CA LEU A 324 -9.93 14.19 -18.09
C LEU A 324 -11.18 15.04 -17.84
N TRP A 325 -11.26 15.66 -16.66
CA TRP A 325 -12.43 16.46 -16.25
C TRP A 325 -12.36 17.92 -16.73
N GLY A 326 -11.23 18.36 -17.29
CA GLY A 326 -11.01 19.77 -17.62
C GLY A 326 -11.01 20.69 -16.37
N VAL A 327 -10.74 20.12 -15.19
CA VAL A 327 -10.72 20.83 -13.90
C VAL A 327 -9.27 21.13 -13.51
N GLY A 328 -9.06 22.24 -12.81
CA GLY A 328 -7.73 22.62 -12.33
C GLY A 328 -7.09 21.54 -11.43
N LEU A 329 -5.76 21.49 -11.47
CA LEU A 329 -4.99 20.50 -10.70
C LEU A 329 -5.22 20.64 -9.19
N PRO A 330 -5.22 21.84 -8.57
CA PRO A 330 -5.51 21.99 -7.14
C PRO A 330 -6.90 21.50 -6.74
N GLU A 331 -7.92 21.81 -7.55
CA GLU A 331 -9.30 21.36 -7.32
C GLU A 331 -9.38 19.83 -7.39
N THR A 332 -8.71 19.23 -8.37
CA THR A 332 -8.63 17.77 -8.51
C THR A 332 -7.94 17.13 -7.30
N MET A 333 -6.84 17.71 -6.81
CA MET A 333 -6.15 17.26 -5.61
C MET A 333 -7.02 17.32 -4.36
N ILE A 334 -7.89 18.32 -4.24
CA ILE A 334 -8.82 18.44 -3.11
C ILE A 334 -9.89 17.35 -3.19
N VAL A 335 -10.52 17.18 -4.36
CA VAL A 335 -11.59 16.18 -4.56
C VAL A 335 -11.06 14.76 -4.37
N LEU A 336 -9.87 14.48 -4.91
CA LEU A 336 -9.20 13.18 -4.85
C LEU A 336 -8.15 13.10 -3.74
N GLY A 337 -8.22 14.00 -2.75
CA GLY A 337 -7.27 14.07 -1.63
C GLY A 337 -7.37 12.87 -0.68
N ASN A 338 -8.40 12.03 -0.83
CA ASN A 338 -8.49 10.78 -0.11
C ASN A 338 -7.59 9.67 -0.66
N ASN A 339 -6.88 9.90 -1.77
CA ASN A 339 -6.00 8.92 -2.38
C ASN A 339 -4.76 8.61 -1.54
N GLY A 340 -4.32 9.51 -0.65
CA GLY A 340 -3.25 9.23 0.31
C GLY A 340 -3.52 8.01 1.21
N ARG A 341 -4.78 7.54 1.33
CA ARG A 341 -5.15 6.30 2.04
C ARG A 341 -4.41 5.06 1.54
N TYR A 342 -3.93 5.06 0.29
CA TYR A 342 -3.10 3.97 -0.24
C TYR A 342 -1.75 3.82 0.49
N ALA A 343 -1.33 4.80 1.29
CA ALA A 343 -0.19 4.62 2.19
C ALA A 343 -0.37 3.47 3.18
N THR A 344 -1.63 3.09 3.47
CA THR A 344 -1.94 1.99 4.40
C THR A 344 -1.41 0.62 3.93
N LEU A 345 -1.04 0.48 2.65
CA LEU A 345 -0.40 -0.72 2.10
C LEU A 345 0.88 -1.11 2.87
N VAL A 346 1.62 -0.14 3.41
CA VAL A 346 2.87 -0.41 4.12
C VAL A 346 2.70 -0.61 5.63
N LEU A 347 1.48 -0.65 6.17
CA LEU A 347 1.28 -0.72 7.63
C LEU A 347 1.79 -2.01 8.28
N ILE A 348 1.72 -3.15 7.59
CA ILE A 348 2.33 -4.39 8.09
C ILE A 348 3.86 -4.36 7.91
N PRO A 349 4.40 -3.94 6.75
CA PRO A 349 5.84 -3.80 6.58
C PRO A 349 6.55 -2.78 7.50
N LEU A 350 5.91 -1.69 7.87
CA LEU A 350 6.50 -0.54 8.58
C LEU A 350 6.83 -0.80 10.06
#